data_AF-A0A2L2YKC3-F1
#
_entry.id   AF-A0A2L2YKC3-F1
#
_cell.length_a   1.000
_cell.length_b   1.000
_cell.length_c   1.000
_cell.angle_alpha   90.00
_cell.angle_beta   90.00
_cell.angle_gamma   90.00
#
_symmetry.space_group_name_H-M   'P 1'
#
loop_
_entity.id
_entity.type
_entity.pdbx_description
1 polymer ?
#
loop_
_entity_poly.entity_id
_entity_poly.type
_entity_poly.pdbx_seq_one_letter_code
_entity_poly.pdbx_strand_id
1 'polypeptide(L)'
;FSSSPKINNTSEINMRFVYGMRQISKGHSGAKLFCATLNLPPPPARSAFNKNKVKLLKAHSTPSTRRRRKIIRANRKNKYVLREKKEGVTYEYGGF
;
A
#
# COMPACT_ATOMS: atom_id res chain seq x y z
N PHE A 1 16.96 -13.98 5.58
CA PHE A 1 16.45 -15.33 5.29
C PHE A 1 16.42 -15.56 3.78
N SER A 2 17.21 -16.51 3.27
CA SER A 2 17.27 -16.86 1.84
C SER A 2 16.43 -18.11 1.50
N SER A 3 15.72 -18.66 2.47
CA SER A 3 15.03 -19.96 2.35
C SER A 3 13.74 -19.93 1.50
N SER A 4 13.21 -18.77 1.13
CA SER A 4 12.00 -18.68 0.30
C SER A 4 12.31 -18.26 -1.15
N PRO A 5 11.56 -18.77 -2.14
CA PRO A 5 11.60 -18.28 -3.51
C PRO A 5 11.46 -16.75 -3.57
N LYS A 6 12.17 -16.13 -4.51
CA LYS A 6 12.09 -14.68 -4.74
C LYS A 6 10.94 -14.40 -5.69
N ILE A 7 9.93 -13.67 -5.23
CA ILE A 7 8.87 -13.13 -6.07
C ILE A 7 9.26 -11.67 -6.35
N ASN A 8 9.48 -11.31 -7.62
CA ASN A 8 9.91 -9.97 -8.01
C ASN A 8 11.16 -9.48 -7.25
N ASN A 9 12.22 -10.31 -7.21
CA ASN A 9 13.47 -10.05 -6.47
C ASN A 9 13.33 -9.86 -4.95
N THR A 10 12.15 -10.13 -4.37
CA THR A 10 11.91 -10.06 -2.93
C THR A 10 11.51 -11.44 -2.38
N SER A 11 12.24 -11.92 -1.37
CA SER A 11 11.86 -13.13 -0.63
C SER A 11 10.66 -12.80 0.25
N GLU A 12 9.59 -13.58 0.12
CA GLU A 12 8.34 -13.39 0.88
C GLU A 12 8.58 -13.43 2.40
N ILE A 13 9.43 -14.34 2.86
CA ILE A 13 9.80 -14.47 4.27
C ILE A 13 10.38 -13.16 4.84
N ASN A 14 11.19 -12.44 4.05
CA ASN A 14 11.80 -11.18 4.46
C ASN A 14 10.75 -10.06 4.52
N MET A 15 9.72 -10.10 3.67
CA MET A 15 8.60 -9.16 3.73
C MET A 15 7.76 -9.38 4.98
N ARG A 16 7.40 -10.63 5.28
CA ARG A 16 6.64 -11.00 6.49
C ARG A 16 7.39 -10.65 7.76
N PHE A 17 8.70 -10.91 7.80
CA PHE A 17 9.55 -10.53 8.92
C PHE A 17 9.59 -9.01 9.15
N VAL A 18 9.80 -8.22 8.09
CA VAL A 18 9.78 -6.74 8.17
C VAL A 18 8.40 -6.23 8.60
N TYR A 19 7.33 -6.88 8.15
CA TYR A 19 5.97 -6.56 8.57
C TYR A 19 5.74 -6.82 10.05
N GLY A 20 6.18 -7.97 10.58
CA GLY A 20 6.11 -8.28 12.02
C GLY A 20 6.87 -7.26 12.85
N MET A 21 8.11 -6.91 12.46
CA MET A 21 8.91 -5.88 13.12
C MET A 21 8.21 -4.50 13.10
N ARG A 22 7.49 -4.18 12.02
CA ARG A 22 6.67 -2.97 11.94
C ARG A 22 5.49 -2.99 12.92
N GLN A 23 4.79 -4.12 13.08
CA GLN A 23 3.65 -4.22 14.00
C GLN A 23 4.07 -3.96 15.45
N ILE A 24 5.23 -4.46 15.86
CA ILE A 24 5.80 -4.21 17.20
C ILE A 24 6.56 -2.88 17.30
N SER A 25 6.50 -2.03 16.28
CA SER A 25 7.21 -0.75 16.19
C SER A 25 8.72 -0.85 16.43
N LYS A 26 9.33 -1.99 16.10
CA LYS A 26 10.78 -2.20 16.18
C LYS A 26 11.40 -2.03 14.80
N GLY A 27 12.44 -1.21 14.74
CA GLY A 27 13.19 -0.98 13.51
C GLY A 27 14.19 -2.09 13.20
N HIS A 28 15.07 -1.82 12.25
CA HIS A 28 16.15 -2.74 11.89
C HIS A 28 17.08 -3.09 13.08
N SER A 29 17.26 -2.16 14.03
CA SER A 29 18.02 -2.41 15.27
C SER A 29 17.37 -3.49 16.14
N GLY A 30 16.05 -3.40 16.36
CA GLY A 30 15.30 -4.42 17.09
C GLY A 30 15.27 -5.76 16.36
N ALA A 31 15.21 -5.75 15.03
CA ALA A 31 15.32 -6.95 14.22
C ALA A 31 16.69 -7.63 14.36
N LYS A 32 17.78 -6.87 14.45
CA LYS A 32 19.13 -7.39 14.71
C LYS A 32 19.21 -8.04 16.08
N LEU A 33 18.73 -7.34 17.12
CA LEU A 33 18.71 -7.86 18.48
C LEU A 33 17.90 -9.16 18.57
N PHE A 34 16.69 -9.17 18.00
CA PHE A 34 15.82 -10.34 17.95
C PHE A 34 16.51 -11.55 17.31
N CYS A 35 17.14 -11.37 16.14
CA CYS A 35 17.86 -12.44 15.48
C CYS A 35 19.05 -12.93 16.31
N ALA A 36 19.79 -12.02 16.95
CA ALA A 36 20.92 -12.37 17.81
C ALA A 36 20.48 -13.16 19.06
N THR A 37 19.43 -12.70 19.74
CA THR A 37 18.90 -13.35 20.96
C THR A 37 18.40 -14.76 20.70
N LEU A 38 17.79 -15.00 19.54
CA LEU A 38 17.23 -16.31 19.18
C LEU A 38 18.20 -17.20 18.39
N ASN A 39 19.46 -16.79 18.26
CA ASN A 39 20.47 -17.48 17.45
C ASN A 39 19.98 -17.78 16.00
N LEU A 40 19.26 -16.81 15.42
CA LEU A 40 18.73 -16.86 14.06
C LEU A 40 19.72 -16.24 13.07
N PRO A 41 19.63 -16.60 11.78
CA PRO A 41 20.40 -15.93 10.75
C PRO A 41 20.10 -14.42 10.74
N PRO A 42 21.09 -13.59 10.35
CA PRO A 42 20.95 -12.15 10.42
C PRO A 42 19.76 -11.66 9.60
N PRO A 43 19.08 -10.58 10.07
CA PRO A 43 17.97 -10.01 9.34
C PRO A 43 18.45 -9.46 7.99
N PRO A 44 17.54 -9.18 7.05
CA PRO A 44 17.89 -8.54 5.78
C PRO A 44 18.74 -7.29 6.02
N ALA A 45 19.71 -7.04 5.13
CA ALA A 45 20.53 -5.84 5.18
C ALA A 45 19.67 -4.57 5.32
N ARG A 46 20.18 -3.55 6.01
CA ARG A 46 19.41 -2.33 6.35
C ARG A 46 18.73 -1.69 5.13
N SER A 47 19.41 -1.68 3.98
CA SER A 47 18.87 -1.19 2.71
C SER A 47 17.68 -2.02 2.22
N ALA A 48 17.79 -3.36 2.23
CA ALA A 48 16.72 -4.28 1.86
C ALA A 48 15.53 -4.19 2.85
N PHE A 49 15.82 -4.09 4.15
CA PHE A 49 14.81 -3.88 5.19
C PHE A 49 14.00 -2.60 4.93
N ASN A 50 14.68 -1.49 4.63
CA ASN A 50 14.03 -0.22 4.32
C ASN A 50 13.22 -0.26 3.02
N LYS A 51 13.75 -0.90 1.97
CA LYS A 51 13.00 -1.12 0.71
C LYS A 51 11.69 -1.88 0.97
N ASN A 52 11.76 -2.96 1.76
CA ASN A 52 10.58 -3.75 2.14
C ASN A 52 9.61 -2.94 3.00
N LYS A 53 10.10 -2.14 3.95
CA LYS A 53 9.29 -1.24 4.78
C LYS A 53 8.51 -0.24 3.91
N VAL A 54 9.18 0.41 2.95
CA VAL A 54 8.53 1.36 2.02
C VAL A 54 7.51 0.66 1.14
N LYS A 55 7.83 -0.55 0.64
CA LYS A 55 6.90 -1.36 -0.18
C LYS A 55 5.61 -1.68 0.60
N LEU A 56 5.75 -2.06 1.87
CA LEU A 56 4.61 -2.30 2.77
C LEU A 56 3.79 -1.01 3.00
N LEU A 57 4.43 0.12 3.26
CA LEU A 57 3.74 1.40 3.45
C LEU A 57 2.93 1.79 2.21
N LYS A 58 3.52 1.65 1.01
CA LYS A 58 2.83 1.89 -0.25
C LYS A 58 1.60 0.99 -0.40
N ALA A 59 1.75 -0.31 -0.12
CA ALA A 59 0.65 -1.27 -0.18
C ALA A 59 -0.48 -0.94 0.81
N HIS A 60 -0.15 -0.45 2.01
CA HIS A 60 -1.16 0.01 2.98
C HIS A 60 -1.86 1.31 2.54
N SER A 61 -1.15 2.23 1.89
CA SER A 61 -1.75 3.48 1.40
C SER A 61 -2.63 3.28 0.17
N THR A 62 -2.41 2.21 -0.61
CA THR A 62 -3.23 1.94 -1.79
C THR A 62 -4.63 1.48 -1.37
N PRO A 63 -5.70 2.19 -1.75
CA PRO A 63 -7.05 1.77 -1.44
C PRO A 63 -7.37 0.46 -2.14
N SER A 64 -8.24 -0.36 -1.53
CA SER A 64 -8.72 -1.59 -2.16
C SER A 64 -9.25 -1.31 -3.57
N THR A 65 -9.09 -2.27 -4.48
CA THR A 65 -9.54 -2.14 -5.88
C THR A 65 -11.01 -1.74 -5.97
N ARG A 66 -11.86 -2.29 -5.09
CA ARG A 66 -13.28 -1.92 -4.95
C ARG A 66 -13.45 -0.43 -4.58
N ARG A 67 -12.75 0.05 -3.54
CA ARG A 67 -12.82 1.47 -3.13
C ARG A 67 -12.32 2.40 -4.23
N ARG A 68 -11.21 2.03 -4.88
CA ARG A 68 -10.64 2.77 -6.03
C ARG A 68 -11.62 2.88 -7.18
N ARG A 69 -12.28 1.77 -7.57
CA ARG A 69 -13.31 1.76 -8.63
C ARG A 69 -14.51 2.66 -8.27
N LYS A 70 -14.95 2.65 -7.00
CA LYS A 70 -16.04 3.53 -6.53
C LYS A 70 -15.67 5.02 -6.66
N ILE A 71 -14.44 5.40 -6.27
CA ILE A 71 -13.93 6.78 -6.42
C ILE A 71 -13.89 7.19 -7.89
N ILE A 72 -13.36 6.34 -8.79
CA ILE A 72 -13.30 6.65 -10.22
C ILE A 72 -14.70 6.86 -10.81
N ARG A 73 -15.68 6.01 -10.44
CA ARG A 73 -17.07 6.17 -10.87
C ARG A 73 -17.69 7.48 -10.38
N ALA A 74 -17.46 7.83 -9.11
CA ALA A 74 -17.92 9.10 -8.54
C ALA A 74 -17.32 10.31 -9.28
N ASN A 75 -16.01 10.30 -9.51
CA ASN A 75 -15.32 11.38 -10.24
C ASN A 75 -15.82 11.52 -11.68
N ARG A 76 -16.13 10.41 -12.36
CA ARG A 76 -16.77 10.44 -13.70
C ARG A 76 -18.13 11.12 -13.65
N LYS A 77 -19.01 10.72 -12.74
CA LYS A 77 -20.34 11.35 -12.57
C LYS A 77 -20.23 12.85 -12.29
N ASN A 78 -19.35 13.24 -11.36
CA ASN A 78 -19.12 14.64 -11.03
C ASN A 78 -18.65 15.44 -12.24
N LYS A 79 -17.79 14.86 -13.09
CA LYS A 79 -17.32 15.50 -14.33
C LYS A 79 -18.47 15.74 -15.33
N TYR A 80 -19.42 14.81 -15.46
CA TYR A 80 -20.59 14.99 -16.31
C TYR A 80 -21.52 16.09 -15.79
N VAL A 81 -21.87 16.06 -14.50
CA VAL A 81 -22.70 17.10 -13.86
C VAL A 81 -22.06 18.49 -14.00
N LEU A 82 -20.74 18.58 -13.87
CA LEU A 82 -20.01 19.85 -14.03
C LEU A 82 -20.03 20.37 -15.47
N ARG A 83 -20.16 19.49 -16.47
CA ARG A 83 -20.30 19.86 -17.88
C ARG A 83 -21.72 20.34 -18.18
N GLU A 84 -22.74 19.62 -17.71
CA GLU A 84 -24.16 20.02 -17.85
C GLU A 84 -24.41 21.43 -17.27
N LYS A 85 -23.84 21.73 -16.09
CA LYS A 85 -23.90 23.08 -15.50
C LYS A 85 -23.19 24.16 -16.32
N LYS A 86 -22.10 23.81 -17.02
CA LYS A 86 -21.35 24.75 -17.86
C LYS A 86 -22.01 25.02 -19.20
N GLU A 87 -22.68 24.02 -19.76
CA GLU A 87 -23.35 24.10 -21.06
C GLU A 87 -24.75 24.75 -20.95
N GLY A 88 -25.19 25.15 -19.75
CA GLY A 88 -26.46 25.85 -19.54
C GLY A 88 -27.70 24.99 -19.84
N VAL A 89 -27.51 23.68 -20.07
CA VAL A 89 -28.58 22.73 -20.38
C VAL A 89 -29.20 22.25 -19.07
N THR A 90 -29.88 23.14 -18.37
CA THR A 90 -30.80 22.76 -17.30
C THR A 90 -32.19 23.18 -17.73
N TYR A 91 -32.95 22.23 -18.29
CA TYR A 91 -34.39 22.38 -18.40
C TYR A 91 -34.95 22.54 -16.97
N GLU A 92 -35.71 23.61 -16.72
CA GLU A 92 -36.49 23.69 -15.49
C GLU A 92 -37.56 22.60 -15.53
N TYR A 93 -37.62 21.80 -14.46
CA TYR A 93 -38.60 20.74 -14.33
C TYR A 93 -40.00 21.37 -14.23
N GLY A 94 -40.78 21.26 -15.31
CA GLY A 94 -42.12 21.86 -15.43
C GLY A 94 -42.26 22.97 -16.48
N GLY A 95 -41.22 23.28 -17.26
CA GLY A 95 -41.31 24.21 -18.38
C GLY A 95 -41.75 23.54 -19.69
N PHE A 96 -43.06 23.33 -19.85
CA PHE A 96 -43.76 23.21 -21.14
C PHE A 96 -45.18 23.74 -20.96
#